data_AF-A0A3A9EFW1-F1
#
_entry.id   AF-A0A3A9EFW1-F1
#
_cell.length_a   1.000
_cell.length_b   1.000
_cell.length_c   1.000
_cell.angle_alpha   90.00
_cell.angle_beta   90.00
_cell.angle_gamma   90.00
#
_symmetry.space_group_name_H-M   'P 1'
#
loop_
_entity.id
_entity.type
_entity.pdbx_description
1 polymer ?
#
loop_
_entity_poly.entity_id
_entity_poly.type
_entity_poly.pdbx_seq_one_letter_code
_entity_poly.pdbx_strand_id
1 'polypeptide(L)'
;MSREKSEKEVRNVPITVRLNEEEHEKLKQCAAACGLSAAEFMRQLCKGNAPQPKPKTEFWELINKLYEVHDAFKKCVPYYPTAAEICKEIEDFILELQQKTTLPQRFSVEELTEQGAV
;
A
#
# COMPACT_ATOMS: atom_id res chain seq x y z
N MET A 1 -7.40 -26.93 19.39
CA MET A 1 -8.64 -26.34 18.84
C MET A 1 -8.31 -25.74 17.48
N SER A 2 -8.48 -26.52 16.41
CA SER A 2 -8.20 -26.05 15.05
C SER A 2 -9.32 -25.09 14.64
N ARG A 3 -8.99 -23.86 14.28
CA ARG A 3 -9.95 -22.92 13.69
C ARG A 3 -10.35 -23.49 12.32
N GLU A 4 -11.59 -23.98 12.19
CA GLU A 4 -12.21 -24.21 10.88
C GLU A 4 -12.11 -22.89 10.11
N LYS A 5 -11.33 -22.87 9.04
CA LYS A 5 -11.36 -21.74 8.11
C LYS A 5 -12.75 -21.74 7.51
N SER A 6 -13.49 -20.65 7.69
CA SER A 6 -14.80 -20.49 7.06
C SER A 6 -14.67 -20.77 5.55
N GLU A 7 -15.62 -21.49 4.95
CA GLU A 7 -15.62 -21.84 3.52
C GLU A 7 -15.32 -20.65 2.59
N LYS A 8 -15.66 -19.43 3.02
CA LYS A 8 -15.38 -18.16 2.32
C LYS A 8 -13.88 -17.81 2.17
N GLU A 9 -12.98 -18.38 2.97
CA GLU A 9 -11.52 -18.17 2.85
C GLU A 9 -10.83 -19.23 1.98
N VAL A 10 -11.56 -20.27 1.59
CA VAL A 10 -10.99 -21.37 0.80
C VAL A 10 -10.89 -20.94 -0.66
N ARG A 11 -9.66 -20.88 -1.18
CA ARG A 11 -9.37 -20.49 -2.56
C ARG A 11 -9.47 -21.70 -3.49
N ASN A 12 -10.69 -22.20 -3.70
CA ASN A 12 -10.97 -23.44 -4.45
C ASN A 12 -11.47 -23.22 -5.90
N VAL A 13 -11.76 -21.98 -6.31
CA VAL A 13 -12.20 -21.67 -7.68
C VAL A 13 -10.98 -21.27 -8.53
N PRO A 14 -10.55 -22.09 -9.51
CA PRO A 14 -9.43 -21.74 -10.39
C PRO A 14 -9.88 -20.77 -11.49
N ILE A 15 -9.00 -19.83 -11.84
CA ILE A 15 -9.14 -18.97 -13.02
C ILE A 15 -7.88 -19.14 -13.87
N THR A 16 -8.04 -19.47 -15.15
CA THR A 16 -6.94 -19.62 -16.11
C THR A 16 -7.03 -18.51 -17.15
N VAL A 17 -5.95 -17.73 -17.29
CA VAL A 17 -5.84 -16.65 -18.27
C VAL A 17 -4.69 -16.98 -19.22
N ARG A 18 -4.90 -16.80 -20.53
CA ARG A 18 -3.83 -16.90 -21.53
C ARG A 18 -3.28 -15.50 -21.80
N LEU A 19 -1.97 -15.36 -21.68
CA LEU A 19 -1.24 -14.13 -21.94
C LEU A 19 -0.22 -14.39 -23.05
N ASN A 20 0.09 -13.38 -23.84
CA ASN A 20 1.31 -13.40 -24.64
C ASN A 20 2.54 -13.13 -23.76
N GLU A 21 3.75 -13.26 -24.34
CA GLU A 21 5.00 -13.11 -23.58
C GLU A 21 5.14 -11.72 -22.94
N GLU A 22 4.76 -10.67 -23.68
CA GLU A 22 4.88 -9.28 -23.21
C GLU A 22 3.93 -9.00 -22.04
N GLU A 23 2.67 -9.45 -22.12
CA GLU A 23 1.67 -9.34 -21.06
C GLU A 23 2.08 -10.10 -19.80
N HIS A 24 2.61 -11.31 -19.98
CA HIS A 24 3.08 -12.15 -18.87
C HIS A 24 4.25 -11.51 -18.14
N GLU A 25 5.21 -10.95 -18.88
CA GLU A 25 6.37 -10.30 -18.29
C GLU A 25 5.99 -9.00 -17.59
N LYS A 26 5.10 -8.19 -18.18
CA LYS A 26 4.52 -7.01 -17.52
C LYS A 26 3.83 -7.37 -16.20
N LEU A 27 3.00 -8.41 -16.18
CA LEU A 27 2.32 -8.87 -14.96
C LEU A 27 3.32 -9.27 -13.86
N LYS A 28 4.37 -10.01 -14.21
CA LYS A 28 5.43 -10.37 -13.26
C LYS A 28 6.15 -9.13 -12.72
N GLN A 29 6.52 -8.19 -13.59
CA GLN A 29 7.22 -6.97 -13.20
C GLN A 29 6.37 -6.14 -12.24
N CYS A 30 5.08 -5.94 -12.54
CA CYS A 30 4.14 -5.24 -11.66
C CYS A 30 4.02 -5.94 -10.29
N ALA A 31 3.83 -7.26 -10.28
CA ALA A 31 3.72 -8.03 -9.04
C ALA A 31 5.02 -7.96 -8.22
N ALA A 32 6.17 -8.12 -8.85
CA ALA A 32 7.49 -8.05 -8.22
C ALA A 32 7.78 -6.66 -7.65
N ALA A 33 7.45 -5.59 -8.38
CA ALA A 33 7.58 -4.21 -7.91
C ALA A 33 6.75 -3.97 -6.63
N CYS A 34 5.57 -4.58 -6.54
CA CYS A 34 4.72 -4.52 -5.34
C CYS A 34 5.15 -5.52 -4.25
N GLY A 35 6.13 -6.39 -4.49
CA GLY A 35 6.55 -7.45 -3.56
C GLY A 35 5.56 -8.59 -3.41
N LEU A 36 4.70 -8.83 -4.40
CA LEU A 36 3.66 -9.84 -4.39
C LEU A 36 3.94 -10.94 -5.41
N SER A 37 3.32 -12.12 -5.23
CA SER A 37 3.19 -13.07 -6.33
C SER A 37 2.19 -12.55 -7.35
N ALA A 38 2.31 -12.95 -8.62
CA ALA A 38 1.33 -12.60 -9.66
C ALA A 38 -0.11 -12.94 -9.25
N ALA A 39 -0.31 -14.09 -8.60
CA ALA A 39 -1.62 -14.50 -8.11
C ALA A 39 -2.15 -13.60 -6.99
N GLU A 40 -1.31 -13.13 -6.06
CA GLU A 40 -1.75 -12.20 -5.01
C GLU A 40 -2.01 -10.81 -5.56
N PHE A 41 -1.17 -10.35 -6.49
CA PHE A 41 -1.38 -9.09 -7.21
C PHE A 41 -2.75 -9.07 -7.90
N MET A 42 -3.08 -10.12 -8.67
CA MET A 42 -4.40 -10.25 -9.30
C MET A 42 -5.54 -10.29 -8.27
N ARG A 43 -5.36 -10.98 -7.14
CA ARG A 43 -6.38 -11.01 -6.07
C ARG A 43 -6.62 -9.64 -5.46
N GLN A 44 -5.60 -8.81 -5.29
CA GLN A 44 -5.77 -7.43 -4.81
C GLN A 44 -6.61 -6.62 -5.80
N LEU A 45 -6.29 -6.73 -7.10
CA LEU A 45 -7.07 -6.08 -8.15
C LEU A 45 -8.54 -6.53 -8.16
N CYS A 46 -8.81 -7.83 -8.02
CA CYS A 46 -10.18 -8.33 -7.90
C CYS A 46 -10.93 -7.81 -6.66
N LYS A 47 -10.23 -7.34 -5.62
CA LYS A 47 -10.81 -6.69 -4.44
C LYS A 47 -10.99 -5.18 -4.61
N GLY A 48 -10.64 -4.61 -5.77
CA GLY A 48 -10.63 -3.17 -6.00
C GLY A 48 -9.43 -2.47 -5.36
N ASN A 49 -8.37 -3.20 -5.01
CA ASN A 49 -7.15 -2.64 -4.44
C ASN A 49 -6.03 -2.71 -5.47
N ALA A 50 -5.53 -1.56 -5.93
CA ALA A 50 -4.32 -1.45 -6.73
C ALA A 50 -3.09 -1.39 -5.81
N PRO A 51 -2.29 -2.45 -5.68
CA PRO A 51 -1.09 -2.43 -4.85
C PRO A 51 -0.09 -1.39 -5.37
N GLN A 52 0.56 -0.69 -4.46
CA GLN A 52 1.63 0.25 -4.82
C GLN A 52 2.97 -0.47 -4.93
N PRO A 53 3.84 -0.05 -5.87
CA PRO A 53 5.24 -0.48 -5.87
C PRO A 53 5.90 -0.18 -4.53
N LYS A 54 6.87 -1.00 -4.14
CA LYS A 54 7.69 -0.72 -2.97
C LYS A 54 8.35 0.65 -3.11
N PRO A 55 8.26 1.52 -2.09
CA PRO A 55 8.95 2.79 -2.11
C PRO A 55 10.46 2.55 -2.28
N LYS A 56 11.11 3.49 -2.98
CA LYS A 56 12.56 3.47 -3.11
C LYS A 56 13.24 3.75 -1.75
N THR A 57 14.53 3.46 -1.66
CA THR A 57 15.31 3.68 -0.44
C THR A 57 15.27 5.14 0.02
N GLU A 58 15.31 6.09 -0.91
CA GLU A 58 15.29 7.53 -0.63
C GLU A 58 14.03 7.97 0.12
N PHE A 59 12.90 7.27 -0.10
CA PHE A 59 11.67 7.54 0.65
C PHE A 59 11.85 7.22 2.13
N TRP A 60 12.46 6.08 2.45
CA TRP A 60 12.72 5.69 3.84
C TRP A 60 13.76 6.59 4.50
N GLU A 61 14.77 7.02 3.75
CA GLU A 61 15.75 8.02 4.22
C GLU A 61 15.06 9.34 4.60
N LEU A 62 14.13 9.82 3.76
CA LEU A 62 13.31 11.01 4.06
C LEU A 62 12.50 10.83 5.35
N ILE A 63 11.79 9.70 5.49
CA ILE A 63 10.99 9.42 6.70
C ILE A 63 11.88 9.39 7.95
N ASN A 64 13.05 8.76 7.88
CA ASN A 64 14.01 8.74 8.99
C ASN A 64 14.49 10.15 9.35
N LYS A 65 14.74 11.01 8.36
CA LYS A 65 15.11 12.42 8.61
C LYS A 65 13.99 13.21 9.27
N LEU A 66 12.74 12.96 8.92
CA LEU A 66 11.60 13.58 9.60
C LEU A 66 11.53 13.14 11.08
N TYR A 67 11.80 11.86 11.39
CA TYR A 67 11.89 11.40 12.77
C TYR A 67 13.07 12.01 13.54
N GLU A 68 14.23 12.21 12.92
CA GLU A 68 15.35 12.93 13.56
C GLU A 68 14.96 14.37 13.94
N VAL A 69 14.22 15.07 13.06
CA VAL A 69 13.70 16.42 13.32
C VAL A 69 12.67 16.39 14.44
N HIS A 70 11.72 15.45 14.41
CA HIS A 70 10.75 15.23 15.48
C HIS A 70 11.44 15.04 16.83
N ASP A 71 12.46 14.18 16.90
CA ASP A 71 13.20 13.90 18.13
C ASP A 71 13.95 15.13 18.66
N ALA A 72 14.42 16.02 17.78
CA ALA A 72 15.00 17.29 18.17
C ALA A 72 13.95 18.22 18.81
N PHE A 73 12.76 18.36 18.21
CA PHE A 73 11.66 19.16 18.77
C PHE A 73 11.15 18.59 20.10
N LYS A 74 11.08 17.26 20.21
CA LYS A 74 10.64 16.59 21.43
C LYS A 74 11.54 16.92 22.64
N LYS A 75 12.85 17.11 22.42
CA LYS A 75 13.79 17.56 23.47
C LYS A 75 13.55 19.00 23.91
N CYS A 76 12.91 19.82 23.08
CA CYS A 76 12.59 21.21 23.39
C CYS A 76 11.31 21.36 24.24
N VAL A 77 10.43 20.35 24.27
CA VAL A 77 9.12 20.39 24.95
C VAL A 77 9.20 20.84 26.42
N PRO A 78 10.19 20.42 27.25
CA PRO A 78 10.30 20.90 28.63
C PRO A 78 10.53 22.41 28.77
N TYR A 79 11.11 23.04 27.74
CA TYR A 79 11.44 24.47 27.73
C TYR A 79 10.41 25.30 26.95
N TYR A 80 9.85 24.72 25.90
CA TYR A 80 8.84 25.31 25.03
C TYR A 80 7.71 24.30 24.80
N PRO A 81 6.68 24.28 25.67
CA PRO A 81 5.62 23.28 25.60
C PRO A 81 4.85 23.26 24.27
N THR A 82 4.79 24.39 23.56
CA THR A 82 4.21 24.49 22.21
C THR A 82 4.93 23.63 21.18
N ALA A 83 6.19 23.22 21.42
CA ALA A 83 6.90 22.26 20.56
C ALA A 83 6.21 20.89 20.49
N ALA A 84 5.33 20.55 21.46
CA ALA A 84 4.55 19.33 21.40
C ALA A 84 3.55 19.32 20.23
N GLU A 85 2.98 20.47 19.87
CA GLU A 85 2.10 20.61 18.71
C GLU A 85 2.87 20.36 17.41
N ILE A 86 4.08 20.92 17.31
CA ILE A 86 4.99 20.68 16.17
C ILE A 86 5.35 19.20 16.05
N CYS A 87 5.62 18.51 17.16
CA CYS A 87 5.88 17.06 17.14
C CYS A 87 4.70 16.31 16.54
N LYS A 88 3.47 16.63 16.95
CA LYS A 88 2.25 16.02 16.43
C LYS A 88 2.08 16.29 14.93
N GLU A 89 2.31 17.52 14.47
CA GLU A 89 2.24 17.86 13.04
C GLU A 89 3.23 17.04 12.20
N ILE A 90 4.44 16.81 12.72
CA ILE A 90 5.43 15.96 12.04
C ILE A 90 4.96 14.50 12.00
N GLU A 91 4.43 13.97 13.10
CA GLU A 91 3.87 12.60 13.15
C GLU A 91 2.72 12.43 12.16
N ASP A 92 1.76 13.36 12.14
CA ASP A 92 0.61 13.36 11.22
C ASP A 92 1.09 13.42 9.76
N PHE A 93 2.10 14.26 9.47
CA PHE A 93 2.68 14.36 8.13
C PHE A 93 3.42 13.09 7.69
N ILE A 94 4.19 12.46 8.58
CA ILE A 94 4.85 11.16 8.32
C ILE A 94 3.79 10.11 7.98
N LEU A 95 2.71 10.04 8.77
CA LEU A 95 1.61 9.10 8.54
C LEU A 95 0.96 9.35 7.18
N GLU A 96 0.68 10.59 6.83
CA GLU A 96 0.10 10.95 5.53
C GLU A 96 1.01 10.52 4.36
N LEU A 97 2.31 10.80 4.45
CA LEU A 97 3.29 10.39 3.44
C LEU A 97 3.36 8.87 3.27
N GLN A 98 3.39 8.14 4.38
CA GLN A 98 3.40 6.68 4.36
C GLN A 98 2.11 6.12 3.77
N GLN A 99 0.95 6.66 4.14
CA GLN A 99 -0.34 6.23 3.60
C GLN A 99 -0.41 6.42 2.09
N LYS A 100 -0.05 7.61 1.59
CA LYS A 100 -0.08 7.92 0.16
C LYS A 100 0.88 7.05 -0.68
N THR A 101 1.98 6.63 -0.08
CA THR A 101 3.08 5.96 -0.81
C THR A 101 3.02 4.43 -0.69
N THR A 102 2.55 3.90 0.44
CA THR A 102 2.64 2.45 0.74
C THR A 102 1.30 1.74 0.70
N LEU A 103 0.18 2.44 0.90
CA LEU A 103 -1.12 1.78 0.92
C LEU A 103 -1.62 1.52 -0.50
N PRO A 104 -2.27 0.36 -0.73
CA PRO A 104 -2.97 0.12 -1.99
C PRO A 104 -3.99 1.22 -2.26
N GLN A 105 -4.01 1.72 -3.50
CA GLN A 105 -5.03 2.68 -3.92
C GLN A 105 -6.31 1.92 -4.25
N ARG A 106 -7.42 2.35 -3.67
CA ARG A 106 -8.72 1.77 -3.98
C ARG A 106 -9.22 2.34 -5.31
N PHE A 107 -9.68 1.49 -6.20
CA PHE A 107 -10.40 1.90 -7.40
C PHE A 107 -11.79 1.28 -7.36
N SER A 108 -12.80 2.03 -7.82
CA SER A 108 -14.14 1.47 -7.96
C SER A 108 -14.16 0.55 -9.17
N VAL A 109 -14.60 -0.68 -8.97
CA VAL A 109 -14.89 -1.61 -10.08
C VAL A 109 -16.25 -1.22 -10.70
N GLU A 110 -17.14 -0.58 -9.94
CA GLU A 110 -18.44 -0.12 -10.42
C GLU A 110 -18.32 0.94 -11.53
N GLU A 111 -17.39 1.89 -11.39
CA GLU A 111 -17.09 2.92 -12.41
C GLU A 111 -16.68 2.33 -13.78
N LEU A 112 -16.11 1.12 -13.81
CA LEU A 112 -15.75 0.41 -15.04
C LEU A 112 -16.93 -0.35 -15.66
N THR A 113 -17.89 -0.78 -14.85
CA THR A 113 -19.07 -1.53 -15.32
C THR A 113 -20.14 -0.63 -15.93
N GLU A 114 -20.17 0.66 -15.58
CA GLU A 114 -21.09 1.64 -16.18
C GLU A 114 -20.72 2.01 -17.62
N GLN A 115 -19.46 1.82 -18.03
CA GLN A 115 -18.99 2.07 -19.40
C GLN A 115 -19.14 0.87 -20.35
N GLY A 116 -19.57 -0.29 -19.84
CA GLY A 116 -19.67 -1.55 -20.59
C GLY A 116 -21.06 -1.89 -21.14
N ALA A 117 -22.06 -1.02 -20.96
CA ALA A 117 -23.39 -1.21 -21.53
C ALA A 117 -23.45 -0.62 -22.95
N VAL A 118 -22.96 -1.38 -23.94
CA VAL A 118 -23.25 -1.17 -25.37
C VAL A 118 -23.79 -2.46 -25.95
#